data_AF-A0A920JNX6-F1
#
_entry.id   AF-A0A920JNX6-F1
#
_cell.length_a   1.000
_cell.length_b   1.000
_cell.length_c   1.000
_cell.angle_alpha   90.00
_cell.angle_beta   90.00
_cell.angle_gamma   90.00
#
_symmetry.space_group_name_H-M   'P 1'
#
loop_
_entity.id
_entity.type
_entity.pdbx_description
1 polymer ?
#
loop_
_entity_poly.entity_id
_entity_poly.type
_entity_poly.pdbx_seq_one_letter_code
_entity_poly.pdbx_strand_id
1 'polypeptide(L)' 'MLCQFIQKKHMKINIFFIDPKRAQIKKKRGSSSGQGSGVVVSSNGYIITNFHVIQGSNEILVKDSNGNDHQHR' A
#
# COMPACT_ATOMS: atom_id res chain seq x y z
N MET A 1 20.07 -6.18 0.09
CA MET A 1 19.60 -4.77 0.12
C MET A 1 18.11 -4.78 0.46
N LEU A 2 17.68 -4.05 1.50
CA LEU A 2 16.28 -4.01 1.94
C LEU A 2 15.51 -2.93 1.18
N CYS A 3 14.24 -3.20 0.88
CA CYS A 3 13.33 -2.23 0.27
C CYS A 3 11.97 -2.22 0.99
N GLN A 4 11.26 -1.11 0.89
CA GLN A 4 9.94 -0.95 1.48
C GLN A 4 8.87 -1.09 0.40
N PHE A 5 7.87 -1.92 0.66
CA PHE A 5 6.69 -2.08 -0.19
C PHE A 5 5.55 -1.25 0.37
N ILE A 6 4.93 -0.44 -0.48
CA ILE A 6 3.72 0.31 -0.16
C ILE A 6 2.65 -0.16 -1.14
N GLN A 7 1.65 -0.85 -0.59
CA GLN A 7 0.50 -1.32 -1.33
C GLN A 7 -0.55 -0.21 -1.39
N LYS A 8 -1.06 0.10 -2.60
CA LYS A 8 -2.30 0.84 -2.75
C LYS A 8 -3.39 -0.08 -3.26
N LYS A 9 -4.48 -0.14 -2.50
CA LYS A 9 -5.66 -0.90 -2.88
C LYS A 9 -6.81 0.07 -3.15
N HIS A 10 -7.27 0.08 -4.39
CA HIS A 10 -8.45 0.83 -4.81
C HIS A 10 -9.72 0.06 -4.42
N MET A 11 -9.98 -0.11 -3.12
CA MET A 11 -11.31 -0.53 -2.70
C MET A 11 -12.24 0.68 -2.58
N LYS A 12 -13.41 0.61 -3.21
CA LYS A 12 -14.53 1.53 -2.94
C LYS A 12 -15.16 1.17 -1.58
N ILE A 13 -14.47 1.43 -0.48
CA ILE A 13 -15.02 1.22 0.87
C ILE A 13 -15.80 2.48 1.24
N ASN A 14 -17.11 2.34 1.39
CA ASN A 14 -17.95 3.37 2.00
C ASN A 14 -17.79 3.27 3.52
N ILE A 15 -16.84 4.01 4.07
CA ILE A 15 -16.71 4.12 5.53
C ILE A 15 -17.70 5.17 5.99
N PHE A 16 -18.64 4.75 6.82
CA PHE A 16 -19.61 5.62 7.48
C PHE A 16 -19.12 5.87 8.91
N PHE A 17 -18.88 7.14 9.24
CA PHE A 17 -18.55 7.54 10.61
C PHE A 17 -19.64 8.48 11.13
N ILE A 18 -20.07 8.26 12.36
CA ILE A 18 -21.05 9.11 13.05
C ILE A 18 -20.26 10.20 13.77
N ASP A 19 -20.40 11.45 13.35
CA ASP A 19 -19.79 12.59 14.03
C ASP A 19 -20.64 12.95 15.27
N PRO A 20 -20.16 12.69 16.51
CA PRO A 20 -20.95 12.89 17.72
C PRO A 20 -21.28 14.37 17.98
N LYS A 21 -20.51 15.31 17.39
CA LYS A 21 -20.77 16.75 17.55
C LYS A 21 -21.87 17.27 16.64
N ARG A 22 -22.14 16.57 15.55
CA ARG A 22 -23.07 17.00 14.50
C ARG A 22 -24.22 16.02 14.27
N ALA A 23 -24.27 14.92 15.02
CA ALA A 23 -25.27 13.85 14.90
C ALA A 23 -25.55 13.42 13.44
N GLN A 24 -24.52 13.41 12.59
CA GLN A 24 -24.65 13.14 11.16
C GLN A 24 -23.69 12.05 10.70
N ILE A 25 -24.12 11.30 9.69
CA ILE A 25 -23.33 10.24 9.07
C ILE A 25 -22.43 10.86 7.98
N LYS A 26 -21.11 10.85 8.19
CA LYS A 26 -20.12 11.24 7.17
C LYS A 26 -19.64 10.01 6.39
N LYS A 27 -19.72 10.09 5.06
CA LYS A 27 -19.06 9.14 4.14
C LYS A 27 -17.62 9.59 3.91
N LYS A 28 -16.63 8.79 4.32
CA LYS A 28 -15.23 8.97 3.91
C LYS A 28 -14.91 7.94 2.83
N ARG A 29 -14.46 8.40 1.66
CA ARG A 29 -13.82 7.54 0.66
C ARG A 29 -12.44 7.18 1.21
N GLY A 30 -12.32 6.00 1.80
CA GLY A 30 -11.04 5.49 2.28
C GLY A 30 -10.33 4.72 1.18
N SER A 31 -9.08 5.09 0.88
CA SER A 31 -8.15 4.17 0.20
C SER A 31 -7.45 3.35 1.27
N SER A 32 -7.53 2.03 1.21
CA SER A 32 -6.73 1.17 2.07
C SER A 32 -5.32 1.07 1.49
N SER A 33 -4.32 1.44 2.27
CA SER A 33 -2.91 1.19 1.96
C SER A 33 -2.33 0.18 2.94
N GLY A 34 -1.52 -0.74 2.42
CA GLY A 34 -0.71 -1.67 3.20
C GLY A 34 0.77 -1.27 3.11
N GLN A 35 1.58 -1.65 4.10
CA GLN A 35 3.02 -1.44 4.07
C GLN A 35 3.73 -2.73 4.48
N GLY A 36 4.83 -3.05 3.81
CA GLY A 36 5.67 -4.20 4.11
C GLY A 36 7.12 -3.97 3.69
N SER A 37 7.92 -5.02 3.78
CA SER A 37 9.34 -4.99 3.40
C SER A 37 9.67 -6.14 2.45
N GLY A 38 10.78 -6.00 1.75
CA GLY A 38 11.34 -7.05 0.94
C GLY A 38 12.85 -6.92 0.79
N VAL A 39 13.44 -7.91 0.12
CA VAL A 39 14.88 -7.98 -0.11
C VAL A 39 15.13 -8.08 -1.60
N VAL A 40 15.99 -7.20 -2.12
CA VAL A 40 16.50 -7.29 -3.50
C VAL A 40 17.49 -8.44 -3.56
N VAL A 41 17.23 -9.41 -4.44
CA VAL A 41 18.05 -10.62 -4.60
C VAL A 41 18.91 -10.60 -5.86
N SER A 42 18.67 -9.66 -6.77
CA SER A 42 19.47 -9.50 -7.97
C SER A 42 19.45 -8.06 -8.50
N SER A 43 20.53 -7.65 -9.16
CA SER A 43 20.74 -6.28 -9.69
C SER A 43 19.83 -5.93 -10.86
N ASN A 44 19.26 -6.93 -11.52
CA ASN A 44 18.23 -6.78 -12.56
C ASN A 44 16.81 -6.57 -12.00
N GLY A 45 16.65 -6.40 -10.68
CA GLY A 45 15.38 -5.94 -10.09
C GLY A 45 14.46 -7.04 -9.55
N TYR A 46 14.94 -8.27 -9.33
CA TYR A 46 14.16 -9.28 -8.62
C TYR A 46 14.14 -9.01 -7.11
N ILE A 47 12.94 -9.02 -6.53
CA ILE A 47 12.69 -8.72 -5.13
C ILE A 47 11.82 -9.81 -4.52
N ILE A 48 12.22 -10.30 -3.34
CA ILE A 48 11.41 -11.21 -2.53
C ILE A 48 10.66 -10.42 -1.47
N THR A 49 9.36 -10.65 -1.36
CA THR A 49 8.51 -10.14 -0.28
C THR A 49 7.50 -11.21 0.12
N ASN A 50 6.79 -10.97 1.23
CA ASN A 50 5.77 -11.90 1.68
C ASN A 50 4.50 -11.75 0.81
N PHE A 51 3.83 -12.86 0.51
CA PHE A 51 2.68 -12.88 -0.42
C PHE A 51 1.56 -11.93 0.02
N HIS A 52 1.25 -11.87 1.32
CA HIS A 52 0.18 -11.00 1.83
C HIS A 52 0.47 -9.50 1.63
N VAL A 53 1.73 -9.10 1.44
CA VAL A 53 2.13 -7.70 1.21
C VAL A 53 1.73 -7.23 -0.18
N ILE A 54 1.63 -8.15 -1.15
CA ILE A 54 1.29 -7.85 -2.54
C ILE A 54 -0.11 -8.36 -2.94
N GLN A 55 -0.71 -9.23 -2.13
CA GLN A 55 -1.99 -9.83 -2.44
C GLN A 55 -3.11 -8.76 -2.48
N GLY A 56 -3.81 -8.70 -3.60
CA GLY A 56 -4.99 -7.84 -3.77
C GLY A 56 -4.68 -6.35 -3.95
N SER A 57 -3.40 -5.98 -4.13
CA SER A 57 -2.97 -4.66 -4.58
C SER A 57 -3.51 -4.35 -5.96
N ASN A 58 -3.83 -3.08 -6.24
CA ASN A 58 -3.94 -2.59 -7.62
C ASN A 58 -2.64 -1.92 -8.10
N GLU A 59 -1.80 -1.55 -7.15
CA GLU A 59 -0.56 -0.84 -7.39
C GLU A 59 0.38 -1.13 -6.22
N ILE A 60 1.65 -1.35 -6.56
CA ILE A 60 2.74 -1.59 -5.63
C ILE A 60 3.79 -0.51 -5.89
N LEU A 61 4.14 0.23 -4.85
CA LEU A 61 5.27 1.15 -4.86
C LEU A 61 6.40 0.54 -4.04
N VAL A 62 7.58 0.44 -4.62
CA VAL A 62 8.79 -0.07 -3.96
C VAL A 62 9.76 1.09 -3.77
N LYS A 63 10.11 1.37 -2.51
CA LYS A 63 11.18 2.32 -2.18
C LYS A 63 12.46 1.54 -1.93
N ASP A 64 13.49 1.80 -2.73
CA ASP A 64 14.81 1.19 -2.53
C ASP A 64 15.59 1.84 -1.38
N SER A 65 16.73 1.26 -1.02
CA SER A 65 17.58 1.77 0.07
C SER A 65 18.21 3.13 -0.23
N ASN A 66 18.24 3.54 -1.50
CA ASN A 66 18.75 4.83 -1.95
C ASN A 66 17.65 5.90 -1.96
N GLY A 67 16.41 5.53 -1.60
CA GLY A 67 15.25 6.42 -1.55
C GLY A 67 14.51 6.58 -2.88
N ASN A 68 14.89 5.84 -3.92
CA ASN A 68 14.19 5.90 -5.20
C ASN A 68 12.89 5.07 -5.14
N ASP A 69 11.86 5.59 -5.80
CA ASP A 69 10.54 4.95 -5.86
C ASP A 69 10.34 4.29 -7.23
N HIS A 70 9.93 3.02 -7.20
CA HIS A 70 9.64 2.19 -8.37
C HIS A 70 8.18 1.74 -8.30
N GLN A 71 7.40 2.00 -9.34
CA GLN A 71 5.98 1.69 -9.37
C GLN A 71 5.69 0.50 -10.28
N HIS A 72 4.87 -0.42 -9.80
CA HIS A 72 4.34 -1.54 -10.57
C HIS A 72 2.81 -1.62 -10.41
N ARG A 73 2.11 -1.92 -11.49
CA ARG A 73 0.65 -2.05 -11.54
C ARG A 73 0.27 -3.44 -11.98
#